data_AF-A0A917FJ13-F1
#
_entry.id   AF-A0A917FJ13-F1
#
_cell.length_a   1.000
_cell.length_b   1.000
_cell.length_c   1.000
_cell.angle_alpha   90.00
_cell.angle_beta   90.00
_cell.angle_gamma   90.00
#
_symmetry.space_group_name_H-M   'P 1'
#
loop_
_entity.id
_entity.type
_entity.pdbx_description
1 polymer ?
#
loop_
_entity_poly.entity_id
_entity_poly.type
_entity_poly.pdbx_seq_one_letter_code
_entity_poly.pdbx_strand_id
1 'polypeptide(L)' 'MYPREAAVIAFCAHCRGEIYVGDEVLRIDDSFDFVHNGWGTKCAAEYAMERVYDAVGVIDANSDVN' A
#
# COMPACT_ATOMS: atom_id res chain seq x y z
N MET A 1 -17.95 11.69 13.29
CA MET A 1 -16.68 11.76 12.54
C MET A 1 -15.59 11.46 13.54
N TYR A 2 -15.22 10.20 13.73
CA TYR A 2 -14.08 9.87 14.59
C TYR A 2 -12.83 9.96 13.73
N PRO A 3 -11.80 10.73 14.12
CA PRO A 3 -10.48 10.54 13.55
C PRO A 3 -10.01 9.20 14.12
N ARG A 4 -10.30 8.10 13.42
CA ARG A 4 -9.55 6.88 13.70
C ARG A 4 -8.14 7.25 13.28
N GLU A 5 -7.25 7.43 14.25
CA GLU A 5 -5.82 7.40 14.02
C GLU A 5 -5.59 6.16 13.15
N ALA A 6 -5.39 6.36 11.86
CA ALA A 6 -5.20 5.25 10.96
C ALA A 6 -3.86 4.65 11.40
N ALA A 7 -3.88 3.40 11.86
CA ALA A 7 -2.68 2.77 12.36
C ALA A 7 -1.73 2.56 11.17
N VAL A 8 -0.44 2.87 11.36
CA VAL A 8 0.59 2.50 10.38
C VAL A 8 0.67 0.98 10.38
N ILE A 9 0.38 0.38 9.22
CA ILE A 9 0.36 -1.08 9.04
C ILE A 9 1.61 -1.56 8.30
N ALA A 10 2.19 -0.71 7.44
CA ALA A 10 3.35 -1.03 6.63
C ALA A 10 4.11 0.24 6.20
N PHE A 11 5.22 0.05 5.50
CA PHE A 11 5.95 1.11 4.81
C PHE A 11 6.01 0.81 3.31
N CYS A 12 5.81 1.84 2.48
CA CYS A 12 5.88 1.72 1.05
C CYS A 12 7.29 1.31 0.60
N ALA A 13 7.40 0.24 -0.20
CA ALA A 13 8.67 -0.28 -0.68
C ALA A 13 9.47 0.72 -1.55
N HIS A 14 8.76 1.64 -2.23
CA HIS A 14 9.35 2.65 -3.12
C HIS A 14 9.77 3.91 -2.37
N CYS A 15 8.81 4.64 -1.78
CA CYS A 15 9.07 5.95 -1.17
C CYS A 15 9.45 5.88 0.32
N ARG A 16 9.41 4.69 0.93
CA ARG A 16 9.61 4.47 2.38
C ARG A 16 8.64 5.22 3.27
N GLY A 17 7.56 5.78 2.70
CA GLY A 17 6.49 6.45 3.43
C GLY A 17 5.61 5.45 4.18
N GLU A 18 4.96 5.94 5.24
CA GLU A 18 4.00 5.17 6.03
C GLU A 18 2.76 4.79 5.19
N ILE A 19 2.24 3.59 5.41
CA ILE A 19 0.96 3.10 4.89
C ILE A 19 0.04 2.91 6.08
N TYR A 20 -1.13 3.50 6.00
CA TYR A 20 -2.13 3.46 7.04
C TYR A 20 -3.30 2.54 6.67
N VAL A 21 -4.00 2.04 7.69
CA VAL A 21 -5.27 1.32 7.49
C VAL A 21 -6.26 2.22 6.73
N GLY A 22 -6.79 1.70 5.63
CA GLY A 22 -7.66 2.44 4.72
C GLY A 22 -6.97 3.05 3.51
N ASP A 23 -5.64 2.96 3.40
CA ASP A 23 -4.91 3.40 2.22
C ASP A 23 -5.11 2.42 1.05
N GLU A 24 -5.17 2.98 -0.17
CA GLU A 24 -5.12 2.19 -1.40
C GLU A 24 -3.67 1.78 -1.69
N VAL A 25 -3.43 0.48 -1.84
CA VAL A 25 -2.11 -0.09 -2.07
C VAL A 25 -2.13 -1.18 -3.16
N LEU A 26 -0.97 -1.49 -3.70
CA LEU A 26 -0.71 -2.77 -4.37
C LEU A 26 0.23 -3.59 -3.50
N ARG A 27 0.01 -4.91 -3.46
CA ARG A 27 0.93 -5.87 -2.85
C ARG A 27 1.81 -6.52 -3.92
N ILE A 28 3.09 -6.65 -3.61
CA ILE A 28 4.09 -7.28 -4.49
C ILE A 28 4.07 -8.80 -4.24
N ASP A 29 3.95 -9.57 -5.32
CA ASP A 29 3.79 -11.04 -5.30
C ASP A 29 5.00 -11.75 -4.66
N ASP A 30 6.21 -11.25 -4.90
CA ASP A 30 7.45 -11.95 -4.52
C ASP A 30 7.93 -11.68 -3.09
N SER A 31 7.52 -10.57 -2.48
CA SER A 31 8.06 -10.10 -1.20
C SER A 31 7.02 -9.80 -0.13
N PHE A 32 5.72 -9.88 -0.45
CA PHE A 32 4.63 -9.41 0.42
C PHE A 32 4.74 -7.92 0.81
N ASP A 33 5.56 -7.14 0.11
CA ASP A 33 5.68 -5.71 0.34
C ASP A 33 4.49 -4.94 -0.25
N PHE A 34 4.27 -3.73 0.22
CA PHE A 34 3.18 -2.85 -0.23
C PHE A 34 3.72 -1.59 -0.88
N VAL A 35 2.99 -1.07 -1.88
CA VAL A 35 3.25 0.22 -2.52
C VAL A 35 1.98 1.05 -2.58
N HIS A 36 2.09 2.36 -2.37
CA HIS A 36 0.93 3.27 -2.48
C HIS A 36 0.34 3.26 -3.89
N ASN A 37 -0.99 3.22 -3.95
CA ASN A 37 -1.80 3.28 -5.17
C ASN A 37 -2.81 4.45 -5.17
N GLY A 38 -2.70 5.35 -4.19
CA GLY A 38 -3.68 6.41 -3.97
C GLY A 38 -3.45 7.70 -4.76
N TRP A 39 -4.38 8.63 -4.59
CA TRP A 39 -4.33 9.98 -5.16
C TRP A 39 -3.14 10.79 -4.61
N GLY A 40 -2.11 10.98 -5.45
CA GLY A 40 -0.95 11.84 -5.16
C GLY A 40 0.38 11.09 -5.08
N THR A 41 0.35 9.76 -4.93
CA THR A 41 1.54 8.90 -4.88
C THR A 41 1.38 7.75 -5.87
N LYS A 42 1.90 7.93 -7.09
CA LYS A 42 1.96 6.87 -8.11
C LYS A 42 3.15 5.94 -7.88
N CYS A 43 3.41 5.58 -6.62
CA CYS A 43 4.54 4.73 -6.27
C CYS A 43 4.43 3.37 -6.96
N ALA A 44 3.22 2.82 -7.05
CA ALA A 44 2.96 1.63 -7.86
C ALA A 44 3.39 1.84 -9.32
N ALA A 45 2.91 2.87 -10.02
CA ALA A 45 3.25 3.06 -11.43
C ALA A 45 4.76 3.28 -11.71
N GLU A 46 5.47 3.94 -10.78
CA GLU A 46 6.92 4.14 -10.89
C GLU A 46 7.73 2.89 -10.54
N TYR A 47 7.27 2.11 -9.54
CA TYR A 47 7.92 0.87 -9.09
C TYR A 47 7.53 -0.35 -9.95
N ALA A 48 6.40 -0.28 -10.66
CA ALA A 48 5.78 -1.35 -11.44
C ALA A 48 6.55 -1.75 -12.69
N MET A 49 7.46 -0.92 -13.19
CA MET A 49 8.22 -1.27 -14.40
C MET A 49 9.09 -2.52 -14.20
N GLU A 50 9.33 -2.95 -12.95
CA GLU A 50 10.22 -4.06 -12.62
C GLU A 50 9.58 -5.20 -11.80
N ARG A 51 8.27 -5.15 -11.47
CA ARG A 51 7.64 -6.06 -10.49
C ARG A 51 6.25 -6.56 -10.90
N VAL A 52 5.85 -7.71 -10.35
CA VAL A 52 4.51 -8.31 -10.46
C VAL A 52 3.74 -8.05 -9.17
N TYR A 53 2.47 -7.64 -9.29
CA TYR A 53 1.57 -7.40 -8.17
C TYR A 53 0.47 -8.46 -8.13
N ASP A 54 0.18 -8.99 -6.93
CA ASP A 54 -0.80 -10.06 -6.74
C ASP A 54 -2.14 -9.57 -6.16
N ALA A 55 -2.18 -8.36 -5.59
CA ALA A 55 -3.40 -7.73 -5.10
C ALA A 55 -3.38 -6.19 -5.26
N VAL A 56 -4.57 -5.61 -5.47
CA VAL A 56 -4.81 -4.17 -5.51
C VAL A 56 -6.09 -3.85 -4.76
N GLY A 57 -6.07 -2.85 -3.89
CA GLY A 57 -7.24 -2.51 -3.09
C GLY A 57 -6.92 -1.71 -1.85
N VAL A 58 -7.85 -1.70 -0.91
CA VAL A 58 -7.71 -0.98 0.37
C VAL A 58 -7.11 -1.93 1.41
N ILE A 59 -6.04 -1.49 2.07
CA ILE A 59 -5.40 -2.27 3.14
C ILE A 59 -6.18 -2.14 4.45
N ASP A 60 -6.44 -3.25 5.11
CA ASP A 60 -7.11 -3.30 6.40
C ASP A 60 -6.12 -3.38 7.59
N ALA A 61 -6.66 -3.52 8.79
CA ALA A 61 -5.87 -3.61 10.03
C ALA A 61 -5.09 -4.92 10.20
N ASN A 62 -5.29 -5.90 9.33
CA ASN A 62 -4.60 -7.19 9.31
C ASN A 62 -3.56 -7.28 8.16
N SER A 63 -3.34 -6.17 7.44
CA SER A 63 -2.54 -6.14 6.20
C SER A 63 -3.15 -6.92 5.04
N ASP A 64 -4.46 -7.16 5.08
CA ASP A 64 -5.19 -7.76 3.96
C ASP A 64 -5.65 -6.65 3.00
N VAL A 65 -5.48 -6.92 1.70
CA VAL A 65 -5.89 -6.01 0.61
C VAL A 65 -7.24 -6.49 0.08
N ASN A 66 -8.26 -5.64 0.20
CA ASN A 66 -9.65 -5.92 -0.19
C ASN A 66 -10.11 -5.11 -1.41
#